data_AF-A0A401YX83-F1
#
_entry.id   AF-A0A401YX83-F1
#
_cell.length_a   1.000
_cell.length_b   1.000
_cell.length_c   1.000
_cell.angle_alpha   90.00
_cell.angle_beta   90.00
_cell.angle_gamma   90.00
#
_symmetry.space_group_name_H-M   'P 1'
#
loop_
_entity.id
_entity.type
_entity.pdbx_description
1 polymer ?
#
loop_
_entity_poly.entity_id
_entity_poly.type
_entity_poly.pdbx_seq_one_letter_code
_entity_poly.pdbx_strand_id
1 'polypeptide(L)'
;MRVDSNHETDRRGVNLVGLRASEMGWLFREQTVSDFGIDAHFEVVDDDVDETGTRDVTGRLLAVQIKSGPSFFERPTNTGWWFPCKTHHVDYWRDHSLPVVIALVDLRKQLVYWQHVNDTTLELTRVL
;
A
#
# COMPACT_ATOMS: atom_id res chain seq x y z
N MET A 1 7.06 8.65 -29.28
CA MET A 1 6.39 8.27 -28.02
C MET A 1 7.48 8.02 -26.98
N ARG A 2 7.35 8.53 -25.74
CA ARG A 2 8.33 8.36 -24.65
C ARG A 2 7.55 8.07 -23.36
N VAL A 3 8.07 7.17 -22.53
CA VAL A 3 7.53 6.83 -21.21
C VAL A 3 8.49 7.39 -20.15
N ASP A 4 7.96 8.01 -19.10
CA ASP A 4 8.74 8.47 -17.96
C ASP A 4 9.16 7.28 -17.09
N SER A 5 10.41 7.27 -16.59
CA SER A 5 10.93 6.21 -15.72
C SER A 5 10.15 6.04 -14.42
N ASN A 6 9.52 7.10 -13.92
CA ASN A 6 8.65 7.05 -12.74
C ASN A 6 7.37 6.26 -13.05
N HIS A 7 6.79 6.44 -14.24
CA HIS A 7 5.61 5.67 -14.64
C HIS A 7 5.90 4.17 -14.70
N GLU A 8 7.07 3.78 -15.21
CA GLU A 8 7.49 2.37 -15.20
C GLU A 8 7.68 1.84 -13.77
N THR A 9 8.35 2.62 -12.91
CA THR A 9 8.61 2.27 -11.51
C THR A 9 7.31 2.08 -10.73
N ASP A 10 6.36 3.01 -10.87
CA ASP A 10 5.06 2.96 -10.22
C ASP A 10 4.26 1.74 -10.69
N ARG A 11 4.19 1.50 -12.00
CA ARG A 11 3.49 0.35 -12.58
C ARG A 11 4.06 -0.98 -12.10
N ARG A 12 5.38 -1.12 -12.07
CA ARG A 12 6.05 -2.32 -11.53
C ARG A 12 5.75 -2.50 -10.04
N GLY A 13 5.65 -1.41 -9.30
CA GLY A 13 5.24 -1.39 -7.91
C GLY A 13 3.85 -1.95 -7.68
N VAL A 14 2.86 -1.40 -8.39
CA VAL A 14 1.47 -1.86 -8.35
C VAL A 14 1.38 -3.35 -8.66
N ASN A 15 2.07 -3.81 -9.71
CA ASN A 15 2.09 -5.22 -10.08
C ASN A 15 2.69 -6.11 -8.99
N LEU A 16 3.79 -5.70 -8.37
CA LEU A 16 4.42 -6.47 -7.28
C LEU A 16 3.52 -6.53 -6.05
N VAL A 17 2.83 -5.44 -5.70
CA VAL A 17 1.85 -5.42 -4.60
C VAL A 17 0.69 -6.37 -4.87
N GLY A 18 0.15 -6.36 -6.10
CA GLY A 18 -0.88 -7.32 -6.53
C GLY A 18 -0.41 -8.77 -6.45
N LEU A 19 0.84 -9.05 -6.85
CA LEU A 19 1.45 -10.37 -6.72
C LEU A 19 1.53 -10.81 -5.26
N ARG A 20 2.02 -9.96 -4.35
CA ARG A 20 2.11 -10.28 -2.91
C ARG A 20 0.75 -10.54 -2.29
N ALA A 21 -0.27 -9.76 -2.66
CA ALA A 21 -1.63 -10.01 -2.21
C ALA A 21 -2.16 -11.36 -2.70
N SER A 22 -1.94 -11.70 -3.97
CA SER A 22 -2.32 -13.00 -4.52
C SER A 22 -1.60 -14.17 -3.84
N GLU A 23 -0.32 -14.02 -3.51
CA GLU A 23 0.45 -15.04 -2.75
C GLU A 23 -0.11 -15.23 -1.33
N MET A 24 -0.62 -14.17 -0.72
CA MET A 24 -1.37 -14.25 0.55
C MET A 24 -2.81 -14.75 0.38
N GLY A 25 -3.26 -15.01 -0.85
CA GLY A 25 -4.63 -15.41 -1.14
C GLY A 25 -5.67 -14.29 -1.02
N TRP A 26 -5.24 -13.04 -0.89
CA TRP A 26 -6.13 -11.88 -0.80
C TRP A 26 -6.52 -11.36 -2.18
N LEU A 27 -7.69 -10.74 -2.28
CA LEU A 27 -8.12 -10.09 -3.51
C LEU A 27 -7.48 -8.71 -3.64
N PHE A 28 -7.02 -8.37 -4.84
CA PHE A 28 -6.44 -7.06 -5.16
C PHE A 28 -7.26 -6.38 -6.26
N ARG A 29 -7.59 -5.11 -6.03
CA ARG A 29 -8.36 -4.28 -6.99
C ARG A 29 -7.66 -2.94 -7.19
N GLU A 30 -6.90 -2.81 -8.28
CA GLU A 30 -6.30 -1.54 -8.68
C GLU A 30 -7.38 -0.48 -8.92
N GLN A 31 -7.15 0.74 -8.43
CA GLN A 31 -7.99 1.90 -8.68
C GLN A 31 -7.39 2.68 -9.86
N THR A 32 -7.98 2.52 -11.05
CA THR A 32 -7.44 3.08 -12.29
C THR A 32 -7.87 4.51 -12.59
N VAL A 33 -8.76 5.10 -11.79
CA VAL A 33 -9.47 6.37 -12.12
C VAL A 33 -9.34 7.45 -11.04
N SER A 34 -8.50 7.28 -10.02
CA SER A 34 -8.46 8.22 -8.88
C SER A 34 -7.04 8.61 -8.48
N ASP A 35 -6.66 9.87 -8.74
CA ASP A 35 -5.39 10.48 -8.32
C ASP A 35 -5.39 10.95 -6.84
N PHE A 36 -6.44 10.65 -6.07
CA PHE A 36 -6.61 11.14 -4.69
C PHE A 36 -5.84 10.33 -3.63
N GLY A 37 -4.85 9.53 -4.06
CA GLY A 37 -3.90 8.90 -3.14
C GLY A 37 -4.30 7.53 -2.59
N ILE A 38 -5.20 6.81 -3.28
CA ILE A 38 -5.46 5.38 -3.07
C ILE A 38 -5.27 4.67 -4.41
N ASP A 39 -4.29 3.77 -4.49
CA ASP A 39 -3.94 3.07 -5.72
C ASP A 39 -4.66 1.72 -5.84
N ALA A 40 -5.09 1.14 -4.72
CA ALA A 40 -5.77 -0.15 -4.72
C ALA A 40 -6.60 -0.39 -3.45
N HIS A 41 -7.47 -1.38 -3.55
CA HIS A 41 -8.10 -2.04 -2.41
C HIS A 41 -7.65 -3.49 -2.29
N PHE A 42 -7.37 -3.93 -1.06
CA PHE A 42 -7.33 -5.34 -0.70
C PHE A 42 -8.65 -5.78 -0.12
N GLU A 43 -9.00 -7.05 -0.30
CA GLU A 43 -10.02 -7.73 0.50
C GLU A 43 -9.46 -9.02 1.07
N VAL A 44 -9.65 -9.18 2.37
CA VAL A 44 -9.21 -10.39 3.08
C VAL A 44 -10.12 -11.54 2.68
N VAL A 45 -9.49 -12.66 2.36
CA VAL A 45 -10.14 -13.96 2.11
C VAL A 45 -9.86 -14.82 3.35
N ASP A 46 -10.85 -15.58 3.79
CA ASP A 46 -10.68 -16.52 4.89
C ASP A 46 -9.63 -17.58 4.54
N ASP A 47 -8.88 -18.05 5.53
CA ASP A 47 -7.91 -19.12 5.35
C ASP A 47 -8.59 -20.50 5.33
N ASP A 48 -9.82 -20.59 5.85
CA ASP A 48 -10.60 -21.83 5.86
C ASP A 48 -11.01 -22.24 4.43
N VAL A 49 -10.61 -23.45 4.06
CA VAL A 49 -10.92 -24.06 2.75
C VAL A 49 -12.06 -25.06 2.93
N ASP A 50 -13.12 -24.89 2.16
CA ASP A 50 -14.26 -25.80 2.16
C ASP A 50 -13.96 -27.10 1.40
N GLU A 51 -14.92 -28.04 1.44
CA GLU A 51 -14.84 -29.34 0.75
C GLU A 51 -14.71 -29.25 -0.77
N THR A 52 -15.03 -28.10 -1.37
CA THR A 52 -14.88 -27.83 -2.81
C THR A 52 -13.53 -27.23 -3.17
N GLY A 53 -12.70 -26.90 -2.16
CA GLY A 53 -11.45 -26.17 -2.36
C GLY A 53 -11.63 -24.66 -2.47
N THR A 54 -12.77 -24.12 -2.05
CA THR A 54 -13.11 -22.69 -2.11
C THR A 54 -12.90 -22.04 -0.74
N ARG A 55 -12.65 -20.73 -0.74
CA ARG A 55 -12.51 -19.90 0.46
C ARG A 55 -13.48 -18.73 0.41
N ASP A 56 -13.97 -18.31 1.56
CA ASP A 56 -14.92 -17.21 1.65
C ASP A 56 -14.24 -15.83 1.58
N VAL A 57 -14.85 -14.92 0.83
CA VAL A 57 -14.48 -13.51 0.84
C VAL A 57 -15.10 -12.84 2.07
N THR A 58 -14.29 -12.14 2.86
CA THR A 58 -14.76 -11.66 4.18
C THR A 58 -15.54 -10.35 4.13
N GLY A 59 -15.51 -9.64 3.00
CA GLY A 59 -16.02 -8.27 2.91
C GLY A 59 -15.24 -7.25 3.76
N ARG A 60 -14.07 -7.62 4.30
CA ARG A 60 -13.18 -6.72 5.05
C ARG A 60 -12.14 -6.16 4.10
N LEU A 61 -12.25 -4.87 3.79
CA LEU A 61 -11.38 -4.18 2.85
C LEU A 61 -10.35 -3.30 3.54
N LEU A 62 -9.19 -3.19 2.91
CA LEU A 62 -8.15 -2.20 3.21
C LEU A 62 -7.92 -1.35 1.97
N ALA A 63 -7.70 -0.05 2.17
CA ALA A 63 -7.24 0.84 1.11
C ALA A 63 -5.73 1.02 1.16
N VAL A 64 -5.10 1.16 -0.01
CA VAL A 64 -3.65 1.07 -0.15
C VAL A 64 -3.14 2.23 -0.98
N GLN A 65 -2.19 2.98 -0.44
CA GLN A 65 -1.33 3.87 -1.21
C GLN A 65 0.03 3.19 -1.39
N ILE A 66 0.45 3.02 -2.63
CA ILE A 66 1.68 2.37 -3.07
C ILE A 66 2.72 3.43 -3.43
N LYS A 67 3.94 3.27 -2.91
CA LYS A 67 5.07 4.15 -3.17
C LYS A 67 6.29 3.30 -3.53
N SER A 68 6.74 3.45 -4.77
CA SER A 68 7.76 2.58 -5.36
C SER A 68 9.01 3.37 -5.69
N GLY A 69 10.15 2.93 -5.18
CA GLY A 69 11.43 3.56 -5.48
C GLY A 69 12.34 3.71 -4.27
N PRO A 70 13.66 3.91 -4.51
CA PRO A 70 14.66 3.91 -3.45
C PRO A 70 14.55 5.11 -2.50
N SER A 71 13.99 6.23 -2.95
CA SER A 71 13.89 7.46 -2.14
C SER A 71 13.02 7.30 -0.90
N PHE A 72 12.04 6.38 -0.92
CA PHE A 72 11.21 6.08 0.25
C PHE A 72 11.95 5.34 1.38
N PHE A 73 13.19 4.90 1.13
CA PHE A 73 14.03 4.17 2.08
C PHE A 73 15.22 5.01 2.60
N GLU A 74 15.25 6.31 2.34
CA GLU A 74 16.38 7.18 2.68
C GLU A 74 16.46 7.60 4.16
N ARG A 75 15.37 7.41 4.93
CA ARG A 75 15.29 7.82 6.35
C ARG A 75 15.09 6.61 7.27
N PRO A 76 16.11 5.77 7.49
CA PRO A 76 15.97 4.55 8.29
C PRO A 76 15.75 4.84 9.78
N THR A 77 15.08 3.92 10.45
CA THR A 77 14.96 3.80 11.91
C THR A 77 15.49 2.44 12.35
N ASN A 78 15.41 2.12 13.64
CA ASN A 78 15.80 0.79 14.14
C ASN A 78 14.93 -0.35 13.59
N THR A 79 13.71 -0.05 13.12
CA THR A 79 12.71 -1.05 12.72
C THR A 79 12.09 -0.81 11.35
N GLY A 80 12.49 0.24 10.63
CA GLY A 80 11.89 0.59 9.33
C GLY A 80 12.41 1.91 8.78
N TRP A 81 11.51 2.73 8.24
CA TRP A 81 11.83 4.02 7.63
C TRP A 81 10.75 5.05 7.94
N TRP A 82 11.16 6.30 8.10
CA TRP A 82 10.24 7.43 8.09
C TRP A 82 9.80 7.73 6.66
N PHE A 83 8.49 7.75 6.44
CA PHE A 83 7.85 8.18 5.20
C PHE A 83 7.30 9.61 5.36
N PRO A 84 7.98 10.64 4.82
CA PRO A 84 7.50 12.01 4.91
C PRO A 84 6.26 12.20 4.04
N CYS A 85 5.19 12.71 4.64
CA CYS A 85 3.93 13.00 3.95
C CYS A 85 3.38 14.36 4.41
N LYS A 86 2.52 14.96 3.59
CA LYS A 86 1.87 16.23 3.91
C LYS A 86 0.62 15.95 4.75
N THR A 87 0.29 16.86 5.66
CA THR A 87 -0.85 16.73 6.57
C THR A 87 -2.17 16.46 5.84
N HIS A 88 -2.44 17.12 4.72
CA HIS A 88 -3.68 16.88 3.96
C HIS A 88 -3.81 15.46 3.39
N HIS A 89 -2.70 14.78 3.05
CA HIS A 89 -2.76 13.37 2.66
C HIS A 89 -3.09 12.50 3.87
N VAL A 90 -2.49 12.81 5.02
CA VAL A 90 -2.75 12.11 6.28
C VAL A 90 -4.21 12.26 6.71
N ASP A 91 -4.75 13.48 6.65
CA ASP A 91 -6.15 13.75 6.98
C ASP A 91 -7.08 12.94 6.07
N TYR A 92 -6.83 12.97 4.76
CA TYR A 92 -7.57 12.15 3.80
C TYR A 92 -7.51 10.65 4.12
N TRP A 93 -6.32 10.11 4.45
CA TRP A 93 -6.17 8.70 4.78
C TRP A 93 -6.83 8.30 6.10
N ARG A 94 -6.80 9.17 7.12
CA ARG A 94 -7.43 8.93 8.42
C ARG A 94 -8.95 8.98 8.34
N ASP A 95 -9.48 9.90 7.53
CA ASP A 95 -10.92 10.10 7.36
C ASP A 95 -11.53 9.16 6.31
N HIS A 96 -10.69 8.38 5.61
CA HIS A 96 -11.13 7.43 4.61
C HIS A 96 -12.02 6.34 5.23
N SER A 97 -13.09 5.95 4.53
CA SER A 97 -14.06 4.98 5.05
C SER A 97 -13.47 3.57 5.24
N LEU A 98 -12.37 3.27 4.56
CA LEU A 98 -11.59 2.04 4.75
C LEU A 98 -10.27 2.37 5.46
N PRO A 99 -9.76 1.49 6.35
CA PRO A 99 -8.43 1.64 6.91
C PRO A 99 -7.38 1.73 5.79
N VAL A 100 -6.53 2.76 5.85
CA VAL A 100 -5.51 3.01 4.81
C VAL A 100 -4.14 2.54 5.26
N VAL A 101 -3.49 1.74 4.42
CA VAL A 101 -2.08 1.36 4.58
C VAL A 101 -1.22 2.04 3.53
N ILE A 102 -0.02 2.45 3.93
CA ILE A 102 1.04 2.85 2.99
C ILE A 102 1.89 1.61 2.70
N ALA A 103 2.07 1.29 1.42
CA ALA A 103 2.92 0.21 0.94
C ALA A 103 4.18 0.79 0.27
N LEU A 104 5.36 0.56 0.87
CA LEU A 104 6.66 0.91 0.29
C LEU A 104 7.23 -0.28 -0.47
N VAL A 105 7.57 -0.07 -1.75
CA VAL A 105 8.03 -1.14 -2.64
C VAL A 105 9.53 -1.02 -2.94
N ASP A 106 10.30 -2.04 -2.53
CA ASP A 106 11.68 -2.22 -2.96
C ASP A 106 11.72 -3.20 -4.15
N LEU A 107 11.71 -2.65 -5.36
CA LEU A 107 11.76 -3.43 -6.59
C LEU A 107 13.07 -4.20 -6.78
N ARG A 108 14.17 -3.83 -6.12
CA ARG A 108 15.43 -4.60 -6.23
C ARG A 108 15.38 -5.86 -5.38
N LYS A 109 14.82 -5.75 -4.17
CA LYS A 109 14.64 -6.88 -3.26
C LYS A 109 13.35 -7.66 -3.52
N GLN A 110 12.47 -7.13 -4.36
CA GLN A 110 11.11 -7.64 -4.60
C GLN A 110 10.29 -7.70 -3.29
N LEU A 111 10.46 -6.73 -2.40
CA LEU A 111 9.78 -6.68 -1.11
C LEU A 111 8.76 -5.54 -1.06
N VAL A 112 7.66 -5.80 -0.35
CA VAL A 112 6.62 -4.82 -0.04
C VAL A 112 6.55 -4.70 1.48
N TYR A 113 6.86 -3.52 2.00
CA TYR A 113 6.68 -3.17 3.40
C TYR A 113 5.40 -2.37 3.53
N TRP A 114 4.66 -2.51 4.62
CA TRP A 114 3.43 -1.76 4.80
C TRP A 114 3.23 -1.29 6.24
N GLN A 115 2.49 -0.21 6.41
CA GLN A 115 2.11 0.32 7.72
C GLN A 115 0.71 0.93 7.65
N HIS A 116 -0.16 0.58 8.59
CA HIS A 116 -1.46 1.22 8.78
C HIS A 116 -1.28 2.67 9.26
N VAL A 117 -1.98 3.61 8.63
CA VAL A 117 -2.00 5.02 8.99
C VAL A 117 -3.00 5.23 10.14
N ASN A 118 -2.49 5.60 11.33
CA ASN A 118 -3.31 5.92 12.48
C ASN A 118 -2.50 6.79 13.48
N ASP A 119 -3.15 7.21 14.56
CA ASP A 119 -2.60 8.15 15.53
C ASP A 119 -1.36 7.62 16.27
N THR A 120 -1.16 6.29 16.28
CA THR A 120 0.00 5.65 16.91
C THR A 120 1.18 5.46 15.97
N THR A 121 0.98 5.62 14.66
CA THR A 121 2.01 5.43 13.61
C THR A 121 2.43 6.73 12.95
N LEU A 122 1.76 7.84 13.30
CA LEU A 122 2.02 9.17 12.79
C LEU A 122 2.79 10.01 13.81
N GLU A 123 3.81 10.71 13.34
CA GLU A 123 4.55 11.69 14.13
C GLU A 123 4.48 13.06 13.45
N LEU A 124 3.86 14.03 14.15
CA LEU A 124 3.82 15.42 13.71
C LEU A 124 5.20 16.06 13.90
N THR A 125 5.87 16.35 12.78
CA THR A 125 7.14 17.07 12.80
C THR A 125 6.86 18.57 12.67
N ARG A 126 7.43 19.38 13.57
CA ARG A 126 7.45 20.83 13.41
C ARG A 126 8.61 21.17 12.48
N VAL A 127 8.33 21.85 11.38
CA VAL A 127 9.40 22.49 10.59
C VAL A 127 9.94 23.62 11.46
N LEU A 128 11.21 23.53 11.86
CA LEU A 128 11.94 24.62 12.52
C LEU A 128 12.25 25.74 11.51
#